data_AF-A0A6P0RHF8-F1
#
_entry.id   AF-A0A6P0RHF8-F1
#
_cell.length_a   1.000
_cell.length_b   1.000
_cell.length_c   1.000
_cell.angle_alpha   90.00
_cell.angle_beta   90.00
_cell.angle_gamma   90.00
#
_symmetry.space_group_name_H-M   'P 1'
#
loop_
_entity.id
_entity.type
_entity.pdbx_description
1 polymer ?
#
loop_
_entity_poly.entity_id
_entity_poly.type
_entity_poly.pdbx_seq_one_letter_code
_entity_poly.pdbx_strand_id
1 'polypeptide(L)'
;MVYIDDLDRCPPDRVVEVLEAIQLLVKTPLFIAVLAIDERYISRALEKYYQGVLSHRGSPSGTDYLEKIIQVPYRVRPIIASNLEEYLRSQIIIQDNGMGRAKFSEFSRQEFNLVLECCKQVDLSPRTLKRLINVYKLFKVVCRTRGNKPSHLVQKAIIALFALSGRYTHLMRSIFNDMETCFEENRTSKKARENLQTLHLETYVRDFFKHCKLSDRDKYLEHEFQKLKHDALYTTILPSKLTLQEVTYEIFNLIRSFSFVGEVGYSEDS
;
A
#
# COMPACT_ATOMS: atom_id res chain seq x y z
N MET A 1 -32.42 -3.49 -10.96
CA MET A 1 -31.16 -3.09 -10.28
C MET A 1 -30.07 -3.02 -11.32
N VAL A 2 -29.38 -1.89 -11.41
CA VAL A 2 -28.25 -1.68 -12.35
C VAL A 2 -26.99 -1.43 -11.55
N TYR A 3 -25.89 -2.11 -11.92
CA TYR A 3 -24.57 -1.89 -11.36
C TYR A 3 -23.75 -1.08 -12.36
N ILE A 4 -23.12 -0.02 -11.86
CA ILE A 4 -22.23 0.85 -12.63
C ILE A 4 -20.88 0.84 -11.90
N ASP A 5 -19.81 0.49 -12.61
CA ASP A 5 -18.45 0.38 -12.09
C ASP A 5 -17.47 1.09 -13.05
N ASP A 6 -16.24 1.35 -12.57
CA ASP A 6 -15.13 1.93 -13.34
C ASP A 6 -15.45 3.30 -13.99
N LEU A 7 -16.37 4.09 -13.41
CA LEU A 7 -16.64 5.46 -13.91
C LEU A 7 -15.40 6.36 -13.84
N ASP A 8 -14.49 6.08 -12.91
CA ASP A 8 -13.21 6.76 -12.76
C ASP A 8 -12.23 6.52 -13.92
N ARG A 9 -12.57 5.63 -14.87
CA ARG A 9 -11.83 5.43 -16.12
C ARG A 9 -12.38 6.21 -17.30
N CYS A 10 -13.57 6.78 -17.16
CA CYS A 10 -14.21 7.55 -18.21
C CYS A 10 -13.68 8.99 -18.22
N PRO A 11 -13.61 9.65 -19.40
CA PRO A 11 -13.31 11.08 -19.44
C PRO A 11 -14.41 11.88 -18.70
N PRO A 12 -14.09 13.07 -18.17
CA PRO A 12 -15.01 13.85 -17.34
C PRO A 12 -16.42 14.03 -17.94
N ASP A 13 -16.51 14.34 -19.23
CA ASP A 13 -17.79 14.54 -19.92
C ASP A 13 -18.67 13.29 -19.87
N ARG A 14 -18.08 12.10 -20.06
CA ARG A 14 -18.80 10.82 -19.98
C ARG A 14 -19.23 10.50 -18.55
N VAL A 15 -18.41 10.83 -17.56
CA VAL A 15 -18.78 10.67 -16.15
C VAL A 15 -20.05 11.47 -15.84
N VAL A 16 -20.10 12.74 -16.26
CA VAL A 16 -21.25 13.60 -16.01
C VAL A 16 -22.50 13.09 -16.72
N GLU A 17 -22.41 12.73 -17.99
CA GLU A 17 -23.54 12.18 -18.74
C GLU A 17 -24.13 10.93 -18.07
N VAL A 18 -23.28 10.04 -17.57
CA VAL A 18 -23.75 8.84 -16.86
C VAL A 18 -24.42 9.22 -15.53
N LEU A 19 -23.85 10.17 -14.77
CA LEU A 19 -24.46 10.62 -13.51
C LEU A 19 -25.82 11.31 -13.73
N GLU A 20 -25.95 12.13 -14.76
CA GLU A 20 -27.22 12.77 -15.15
C GLU A 20 -28.26 11.71 -15.55
N ALA A 21 -27.87 10.72 -16.36
CA ALA A 21 -28.74 9.61 -16.72
C ALA A 21 -29.18 8.80 -15.49
N ILE A 22 -28.26 8.50 -14.57
CA ILE A 22 -28.58 7.82 -13.31
C ILE A 22 -29.57 8.64 -12.48
N GLN A 23 -29.38 9.96 -12.39
CA GLN A 23 -30.29 10.83 -11.64
C GLN A 23 -31.73 10.77 -12.17
N LEU A 24 -31.90 10.65 -13.50
CA LEU A 24 -33.21 10.45 -14.11
C LEU A 24 -33.79 9.06 -13.79
N LEU A 25 -32.96 8.02 -13.87
CA LEU A 25 -33.38 6.64 -13.64
C LEU A 25 -33.81 6.40 -12.19
N VAL A 26 -33.04 6.87 -11.20
CA VAL A 26 -33.34 6.67 -9.76
C VAL A 26 -34.58 7.44 -9.28
N LYS A 27 -35.08 8.42 -10.06
CA LYS A 27 -36.37 9.07 -9.82
C LYS A 27 -37.57 8.22 -10.25
N THR A 28 -37.34 7.14 -11.00
CA THR A 28 -38.38 6.22 -11.45
C THR A 28 -38.68 5.19 -10.36
N PRO A 29 -39.96 4.86 -10.09
CA PRO A 29 -40.30 3.83 -9.11
C PRO A 29 -39.62 2.49 -9.39
N LEU A 30 -39.18 1.80 -8.32
CA LEU A 30 -38.55 0.47 -8.36
C LEU A 30 -37.18 0.38 -9.08
N PHE A 31 -36.53 1.52 -9.34
CA PHE A 31 -35.17 1.52 -9.88
C PHE A 31 -34.12 1.68 -8.78
N ILE A 32 -33.17 0.72 -8.71
CA ILE A 32 -32.02 0.77 -7.80
C ILE A 32 -30.75 0.80 -8.66
N ALA A 33 -29.94 1.84 -8.48
CA ALA A 33 -28.60 1.96 -9.05
C ALA A 33 -27.54 1.75 -7.96
N VAL A 34 -26.57 0.90 -8.21
CA VAL A 34 -25.41 0.70 -7.33
C VAL A 34 -24.17 1.18 -8.09
N LEU A 35 -23.48 2.17 -7.53
CA LEU A 35 -22.31 2.78 -8.14
C LEU A 35 -21.05 2.40 -7.35
N ALA A 36 -20.07 1.84 -8.02
CA ALA A 36 -18.71 1.67 -7.53
C ALA A 36 -17.84 2.77 -8.15
N ILE A 37 -17.41 3.74 -7.33
CA ILE A 37 -16.71 4.94 -7.79
C ILE A 37 -15.57 5.35 -6.86
N ASP A 38 -14.54 5.98 -7.42
CA ASP A 38 -13.60 6.81 -6.66
C ASP A 38 -14.20 8.21 -6.48
N GLU A 39 -14.68 8.51 -5.26
CA GLU A 39 -15.28 9.79 -4.88
C GLU A 39 -14.40 10.99 -5.32
N ARG A 40 -13.07 10.90 -5.15
CA ARG A 40 -12.16 12.02 -5.46
C ARG A 40 -12.07 12.27 -6.95
N TYR A 41 -11.99 11.20 -7.75
CA TYR A 41 -11.93 11.33 -9.20
C TYR A 41 -13.24 11.92 -9.74
N ILE A 42 -14.37 11.36 -9.31
CA ILE A 42 -15.69 11.79 -9.80
C ILE A 42 -15.99 13.23 -9.39
N SER A 43 -15.68 13.63 -8.15
CA SER A 43 -15.84 15.03 -7.72
C SER A 43 -14.99 15.99 -8.56
N ARG A 44 -13.75 15.62 -8.89
CA ARG A 44 -12.89 16.43 -9.77
C ARG A 44 -13.40 16.48 -11.21
N ALA A 45 -13.95 15.38 -11.71
CA ALA A 45 -14.56 15.33 -13.04
C ALA A 45 -15.76 16.30 -13.12
N LEU A 46 -16.62 16.29 -12.09
CA LEU A 46 -17.75 17.22 -11.95
C LEU A 46 -17.29 18.68 -11.84
N GLU A 47 -16.30 18.96 -11.00
CA GLU A 47 -15.73 20.31 -10.83
C GLU A 47 -15.11 20.84 -12.12
N LYS A 48 -14.48 19.97 -12.92
CA LYS A 48 -13.95 20.33 -14.23
C LYS A 48 -15.05 20.59 -15.25
N TYR A 49 -16.09 19.76 -15.28
CA TYR A 49 -17.19 19.89 -16.23
C TYR A 49 -18.05 21.14 -15.97
N TYR A 50 -18.41 21.37 -14.71
CA TYR A 50 -19.18 22.55 -14.28
C TYR A 50 -18.28 23.67 -13.75
N GLN A 51 -17.16 23.93 -14.43
CA GLN A 51 -16.21 24.98 -14.05
C GLN A 51 -16.93 26.34 -13.96
N GLY A 52 -16.69 27.08 -12.87
CA GLY A 52 -17.35 28.35 -12.59
C GLY A 52 -18.68 28.23 -11.85
N VAL A 53 -19.24 27.01 -11.73
CA VAL A 53 -20.40 26.71 -10.87
C VAL A 53 -19.96 25.89 -9.66
N LEU A 54 -19.20 24.82 -9.91
CA LEU A 54 -18.61 23.99 -8.86
C LEU A 54 -17.18 24.44 -8.61
N SER A 55 -16.79 24.47 -7.33
CA SER A 55 -15.45 24.87 -6.90
C SER A 55 -14.83 23.83 -5.98
N HIS A 56 -13.54 23.53 -6.20
CA HIS A 56 -12.80 22.62 -5.33
C HIS A 56 -12.75 23.17 -3.90
N ARG A 57 -13.29 22.40 -2.93
CA ARG A 57 -13.47 22.83 -1.52
C ARG A 57 -14.32 24.11 -1.35
N GLY A 58 -15.06 24.52 -2.37
CA GLY A 58 -16.06 25.60 -2.29
C GLY A 58 -17.45 25.06 -1.99
N SER A 59 -18.44 25.94 -1.99
CA SER A 59 -19.84 25.53 -1.96
C SER A 59 -20.59 26.24 -3.09
N PRO A 60 -21.13 25.52 -4.08
CA PRO A 60 -21.15 24.06 -4.19
C PRO A 60 -19.83 23.46 -4.71
N SER A 61 -19.49 22.25 -4.23
CA SER A 61 -18.37 21.40 -4.67
C SER A 61 -18.85 20.17 -5.44
N GLY A 62 -17.91 19.44 -6.06
CA GLY A 62 -18.22 18.15 -6.71
C GLY A 62 -18.74 17.10 -5.72
N THR A 63 -18.33 17.16 -4.46
CA THR A 63 -18.86 16.29 -3.39
C THR A 63 -20.31 16.64 -3.04
N ASP A 64 -20.66 17.93 -2.99
CA ASP A 64 -22.04 18.37 -2.74
C ASP A 64 -22.99 17.94 -3.87
N TYR A 65 -22.47 17.83 -5.10
CA TYR A 65 -23.23 17.30 -6.23
C TYR A 65 -23.50 15.80 -6.07
N LEU A 66 -22.50 15.02 -5.67
CA LEU A 66 -22.65 13.58 -5.43
C LEU A 66 -23.64 13.27 -4.32
N GLU A 67 -23.66 14.05 -3.25
CA GLU A 67 -24.61 13.89 -2.13
C GLU A 67 -26.07 14.01 -2.59
N LYS A 68 -26.35 14.80 -3.64
CA LYS A 68 -27.71 14.93 -4.22
C LYS A 68 -28.16 13.71 -5.03
N ILE A 69 -27.22 12.87 -5.48
CA ILE A 69 -27.49 11.69 -6.30
C ILE A 69 -27.41 10.41 -5.46
N ILE A 70 -26.40 10.31 -4.60
CA ILE A 70 -26.10 9.13 -3.79
C ILE A 70 -26.85 9.21 -2.47
N GLN A 71 -27.93 8.44 -2.37
CA GLN A 71 -28.74 8.36 -1.15
C GLN A 71 -28.06 7.60 -0.01
N VAL A 72 -27.30 6.54 -0.35
CA VAL A 72 -26.64 5.68 0.64
C VAL A 72 -25.17 5.49 0.24
N PRO A 73 -24.25 6.30 0.77
CA PRO A 73 -22.82 6.09 0.56
C PRO A 73 -22.31 4.92 1.41
N TYR A 74 -21.61 3.97 0.77
CA TYR A 74 -20.96 2.86 1.46
C TYR A 74 -19.46 2.82 1.12
N ARG A 75 -18.61 2.96 2.16
CA ARG A 75 -17.16 2.86 2.02
C ARG A 75 -16.70 1.44 2.31
N VAL A 76 -16.06 0.80 1.33
CA VAL A 76 -15.47 -0.53 1.49
C VAL A 76 -14.40 -0.48 2.57
N ARG A 77 -14.55 -1.32 3.59
CA ARG A 77 -13.63 -1.40 4.74
C ARG A 77 -12.44 -2.32 4.40
N PRO A 78 -11.26 -2.10 5.02
CA PRO A 78 -10.16 -3.06 5.02
C PRO A 78 -10.60 -4.44 5.54
N ILE A 79 -9.82 -5.47 5.23
CA ILE A 79 -10.10 -6.83 5.72
C ILE A 79 -9.92 -6.85 7.25
N ILE A 80 -10.96 -7.29 7.96
CA ILE A 80 -10.91 -7.44 9.41
C ILE A 80 -9.92 -8.57 9.76
N ALA A 81 -9.12 -8.37 10.81
CA ALA A 81 -8.09 -9.32 11.23
C ALA A 81 -8.61 -10.77 11.43
N SER A 82 -9.88 -10.95 11.82
CA SER A 82 -10.52 -12.26 11.97
C SER A 82 -10.67 -13.03 10.65
N ASN A 83 -10.92 -12.30 9.55
CA ASN A 83 -11.18 -12.89 8.22
C ASN A 83 -9.93 -12.90 7.34
N LEU A 84 -8.84 -12.26 7.82
CA LEU A 84 -7.59 -12.14 7.09
C LEU A 84 -6.96 -13.49 6.77
N GLU A 85 -6.99 -14.43 7.72
CA GLU A 85 -6.42 -15.76 7.50
C GLU A 85 -7.15 -16.52 6.39
N GLU A 86 -8.48 -16.54 6.44
CA GLU A 86 -9.32 -17.18 5.42
C GLU A 86 -9.08 -16.55 4.04
N TYR A 87 -9.04 -15.21 3.98
CA TYR A 87 -8.72 -14.50 2.76
C TYR A 87 -7.33 -14.90 2.23
N LEU A 88 -6.29 -14.90 3.07
CA LEU A 88 -4.94 -15.28 2.67
C LEU A 88 -4.87 -16.72 2.17
N ARG A 89 -5.56 -17.66 2.82
CA ARG A 89 -5.67 -19.05 2.38
C ARG A 89 -6.31 -19.18 0.99
N SER A 90 -7.25 -18.30 0.65
CA SER A 90 -7.84 -18.28 -0.70
C SER A 90 -6.86 -17.77 -1.79
N GLN A 91 -5.85 -16.97 -1.42
CA GLN A 91 -4.91 -16.34 -2.36
C GLN A 91 -3.54 -17.06 -2.44
N ILE A 92 -3.23 -17.91 -1.46
CA ILE A 92 -1.92 -18.55 -1.29
C ILE A 92 -2.07 -20.07 -1.31
N ILE A 93 -1.32 -20.71 -2.21
CA ILE A 93 -1.14 -22.16 -2.20
C ILE A 93 0.02 -22.49 -1.25
N ILE A 94 -0.26 -23.28 -0.21
CA ILE A 94 0.72 -23.72 0.78
C ILE A 94 1.22 -25.11 0.40
N GLN A 95 2.55 -25.29 0.33
CA GLN A 95 3.14 -26.62 0.15
C GLN A 95 3.27 -27.33 1.49
N ASP A 96 2.56 -28.46 1.61
CA ASP A 96 2.81 -29.48 2.61
C ASP A 96 3.71 -30.55 2.01
N ASN A 97 4.97 -30.56 2.45
CA ASN A 97 5.95 -31.64 2.24
C ASN A 97 6.45 -31.87 0.80
N GLY A 98 7.62 -31.28 0.50
CA GLY A 98 8.86 -32.01 0.15
C GLY A 98 8.96 -32.94 -1.07
N MET A 99 7.90 -33.27 -1.80
CA MET A 99 7.96 -34.27 -2.89
C MET A 99 7.86 -33.70 -4.32
N GLY A 100 7.97 -32.38 -4.49
CA GLY A 100 8.03 -31.76 -5.82
C GLY A 100 8.97 -30.55 -5.84
N ARG A 101 9.52 -30.22 -7.02
CA ARG A 101 10.18 -28.93 -7.24
C ARG A 101 9.19 -27.83 -6.82
N ALA A 102 9.51 -27.11 -5.75
CA ALA A 102 8.65 -26.03 -5.25
C ALA A 102 8.35 -25.06 -6.40
N LYS A 103 7.08 -24.98 -6.85
CA LYS A 103 6.68 -24.02 -7.86
C LYS A 103 6.91 -22.63 -7.29
N PHE A 104 7.35 -21.72 -8.15
CA PHE A 104 7.73 -20.37 -7.79
C PHE A 104 6.63 -19.56 -7.05
N SER A 105 5.37 -19.92 -7.26
CA SER A 105 4.20 -19.24 -6.70
C SER A 105 3.75 -19.73 -5.33
N GLU A 106 4.35 -20.79 -4.80
CA GLU A 106 3.85 -21.49 -3.61
C GLU A 106 4.59 -21.07 -2.34
N PHE A 107 3.90 -21.11 -1.20
CA PHE A 107 4.40 -20.66 0.11
C PHE A 107 4.65 -21.85 1.02
N SER A 108 5.69 -21.78 1.85
CA SER A 108 5.82 -22.66 3.01
C SER A 108 4.85 -22.21 4.11
N ARG A 109 4.55 -23.12 5.05
CA ARG A 109 3.79 -22.77 6.27
C ARG A 109 4.42 -21.61 7.05
N GLN A 110 5.76 -21.57 7.12
CA GLN A 110 6.48 -20.49 7.80
C GLN A 110 6.28 -19.15 7.09
N GLU A 111 6.38 -19.12 5.76
CA GLU A 111 6.16 -17.90 4.98
C GLU A 111 4.70 -17.41 5.09
N PHE A 112 3.73 -18.34 5.06
CA PHE A 112 2.33 -17.99 5.28
C PHE A 112 2.10 -17.34 6.65
N ASN A 113 2.69 -17.90 7.71
CA ASN A 113 2.60 -17.33 9.06
C ASN A 113 3.23 -15.95 9.14
N LEU A 114 4.38 -15.72 8.49
CA LEU A 114 4.99 -14.39 8.41
C LEU A 114 4.08 -13.37 7.71
N VAL A 115 3.47 -13.75 6.58
CA VAL A 115 2.50 -12.88 5.89
C VAL A 115 1.32 -12.56 6.78
N LEU A 116 0.74 -13.57 7.44
CA LEU A 116 -0.38 -13.39 8.34
C LEU A 116 -0.03 -12.49 9.53
N GLU A 117 1.11 -12.71 10.18
CA GLU A 117 1.58 -11.91 11.31
C GLU A 117 1.78 -10.45 10.92
N CYS A 118 2.49 -10.17 9.82
CA CYS A 118 2.75 -8.80 9.39
C CYS A 118 1.47 -8.09 8.93
N CYS A 119 0.60 -8.78 8.19
CA CYS A 119 -0.65 -8.18 7.68
C CYS A 119 -1.70 -7.98 8.78
N LYS A 120 -1.58 -8.64 9.94
CA LYS A 120 -2.44 -8.35 11.12
C LYS A 120 -2.09 -7.02 11.79
N GLN A 121 -0.86 -6.51 11.60
CA GLN A 121 -0.40 -5.26 12.23
C GLN A 121 -0.74 -4.01 11.42
N VAL A 122 -1.26 -4.16 10.20
CA VAL A 122 -1.47 -3.06 9.25
C VAL A 122 -2.81 -3.24 8.56
N ASP A 123 -3.63 -2.19 8.54
CA ASP A 123 -4.95 -2.22 7.90
C ASP A 123 -4.86 -2.18 6.37
N LEU A 124 -4.66 -3.34 5.75
CA LEU A 124 -4.54 -3.46 4.29
C LEU A 124 -5.89 -3.67 3.60
N SER A 125 -6.09 -2.98 2.47
CA SER A 125 -7.22 -3.27 1.58
C SER A 125 -7.05 -4.65 0.91
N PRO A 126 -8.13 -5.33 0.49
CA PRO A 126 -8.02 -6.59 -0.27
C PRO A 126 -7.11 -6.48 -1.50
N ARG A 127 -7.18 -5.35 -2.23
CA ARG A 127 -6.34 -5.09 -3.41
C ARG A 127 -4.86 -4.98 -3.03
N THR A 128 -4.55 -4.24 -1.96
CA THR A 128 -3.19 -4.09 -1.45
C THR A 128 -2.62 -5.43 -1.00
N LEU A 129 -3.42 -6.23 -0.30
CA LEU A 129 -3.00 -7.55 0.18
C LEU A 129 -2.71 -8.53 -0.96
N LYS A 130 -3.61 -8.61 -1.95
CA LYS A 130 -3.39 -9.43 -3.16
C LYS A 130 -2.13 -8.99 -3.91
N ARG A 131 -1.90 -7.67 -4.02
CA ARG A 131 -0.69 -7.12 -4.63
C ARG A 131 0.56 -7.52 -3.84
N LEU A 132 0.55 -7.38 -2.51
CA LEU A 132 1.66 -7.79 -1.64
C LEU A 132 2.03 -9.26 -1.87
N ILE A 133 1.04 -10.14 -1.89
CA ILE A 133 1.24 -11.58 -2.12
C ILE A 133 1.91 -11.82 -3.48
N ASN A 134 1.41 -11.17 -4.55
CA ASN A 134 1.97 -11.32 -5.88
C ASN A 134 3.39 -10.75 -5.99
N VAL A 135 3.63 -9.60 -5.38
CA VAL A 135 4.95 -8.99 -5.28
C VAL A 135 5.92 -9.92 -4.55
N TYR A 136 5.51 -10.50 -3.42
CA TYR A 136 6.36 -11.42 -2.67
C TYR A 136 6.64 -12.71 -3.46
N LYS A 137 5.67 -13.24 -4.22
CA LYS A 137 5.90 -14.36 -5.17
C LYS A 137 6.98 -14.01 -6.20
N LEU A 138 6.91 -12.83 -6.80
CA LEU A 138 7.91 -12.35 -7.77
C LEU A 138 9.27 -12.13 -7.11
N PHE A 139 9.30 -11.55 -5.91
CA PHE A 139 10.51 -11.36 -5.13
C PHE A 139 11.23 -12.70 -4.88
N LYS A 140 10.48 -13.73 -4.48
CA LYS A 140 11.02 -15.10 -4.29
C LYS A 140 11.63 -15.67 -5.56
N VAL A 141 10.99 -15.47 -6.72
CA VAL A 141 11.54 -15.88 -8.02
C VAL A 141 12.90 -15.22 -8.25
N VAL A 142 12.97 -13.91 -8.10
CA VAL A 142 14.21 -13.15 -8.35
C VAL A 142 15.33 -13.57 -7.40
N CYS A 143 15.06 -13.69 -6.09
CA CYS A 143 16.06 -14.15 -5.12
C CYS A 143 16.61 -15.53 -5.47
N ARG A 144 15.73 -16.48 -5.82
CA ARG A 144 16.14 -17.84 -6.19
C ARG A 144 16.97 -17.88 -7.47
N THR A 145 16.63 -17.09 -8.48
CA THR A 145 17.40 -16.97 -9.73
C THR A 145 18.79 -16.40 -9.48
N ARG A 146 18.95 -15.54 -8.45
CA ARG A 146 20.24 -14.99 -8.01
C ARG A 146 21.01 -15.90 -7.04
N GLY A 147 20.47 -17.07 -6.69
CA GLY A 147 21.08 -17.97 -5.69
C GLY A 147 20.95 -17.50 -4.24
N ASN A 148 20.18 -16.43 -3.99
CA ASN A 148 19.98 -15.88 -2.65
C ASN A 148 18.78 -16.54 -1.98
N LYS A 149 19.00 -17.11 -0.79
CA LYS A 149 17.92 -17.63 0.08
C LYS A 149 17.87 -16.82 1.37
N PRO A 150 16.96 -15.83 1.48
CA PRO A 150 16.86 -14.98 2.65
C PRO A 150 16.57 -15.79 3.91
N SER A 151 17.20 -15.41 5.03
CA SER A 151 16.91 -15.99 6.35
C SER A 151 15.47 -15.66 6.79
N HIS A 152 14.96 -16.37 7.80
CA HIS A 152 13.62 -16.13 8.33
C HIS A 152 13.41 -14.67 8.79
N LEU A 153 14.41 -14.06 9.43
CA LEU A 153 14.33 -12.66 9.85
C LEU A 153 14.32 -11.69 8.66
N VAL A 154 15.13 -11.96 7.63
CA VAL A 154 15.13 -11.14 6.40
C VAL A 154 13.79 -11.29 5.66
N GLN A 155 13.20 -12.49 5.58
CA GLN A 155 11.87 -12.70 5.01
C GLN A 155 10.80 -11.91 5.75
N LYS A 156 10.82 -11.92 7.09
CA LYS A 156 9.93 -11.11 7.92
C LYS A 156 10.09 -9.62 7.60
N ALA A 157 11.31 -9.11 7.51
CA ALA A 157 11.56 -7.72 7.14
C ALA A 157 11.04 -7.37 5.73
N ILE A 158 11.27 -8.23 4.73
CA ILE A 158 10.77 -8.01 3.36
C ILE A 158 9.24 -7.86 3.37
N ILE A 159 8.53 -8.79 4.01
CA ILE A 159 7.07 -8.79 4.08
C ILE A 159 6.57 -7.57 4.87
N ALA A 160 7.21 -7.24 6.00
CA ALA A 160 6.89 -6.07 6.81
C ALA A 160 7.03 -4.78 6.01
N LEU A 161 8.14 -4.59 5.29
CA LEU A 161 8.38 -3.42 4.46
C LEU A 161 7.40 -3.34 3.29
N PHE A 162 7.02 -4.47 2.69
CA PHE A 162 5.93 -4.50 1.70
C PHE A 162 4.57 -4.11 2.29
N ALA A 163 4.21 -4.61 3.47
CA ALA A 163 2.97 -4.28 4.15
C ALA A 163 2.90 -2.77 4.50
N LEU A 164 3.96 -2.24 5.11
CA LEU A 164 4.05 -0.82 5.45
C LEU A 164 4.02 0.05 4.18
N SER A 165 4.77 -0.31 3.14
CA SER A 165 4.76 0.44 1.86
C SER A 165 3.44 0.38 1.12
N GLY A 166 2.66 -0.71 1.28
CA GLY A 166 1.33 -0.83 0.71
C GLY A 166 0.26 0.01 1.43
N ARG A 167 0.45 0.31 2.72
CA ARG A 167 -0.48 1.13 3.51
C ARG A 167 -0.11 2.62 3.53
N TYR A 168 1.19 2.92 3.61
CA TYR A 168 1.73 4.25 3.87
C TYR A 168 2.67 4.68 2.75
N THR A 169 2.21 4.62 1.50
CA THR A 169 3.09 4.69 0.32
C THR A 169 4.00 5.92 0.29
N HIS A 170 3.45 7.12 0.52
CA HIS A 170 4.23 8.36 0.49
C HIS A 170 5.28 8.42 1.62
N LEU A 171 4.90 8.05 2.84
CA LEU A 171 5.82 8.10 3.99
C LEU A 171 6.93 7.03 3.88
N MET A 172 6.59 5.86 3.35
CA MET A 172 7.56 4.79 3.12
C MET A 172 8.54 5.10 1.99
N ARG A 173 8.18 5.93 1.00
CA ARG A 173 9.16 6.47 0.03
C ARG A 173 10.25 7.26 0.75
N SER A 174 9.87 8.16 1.65
CA SER A 174 10.83 8.97 2.41
C SER A 174 11.78 8.09 3.25
N ILE A 175 11.24 7.06 3.92
CA ILE A 175 12.06 6.09 4.67
C ILE A 175 13.02 5.34 3.73
N PHE A 176 12.55 4.90 2.56
CA PHE A 176 13.41 4.17 1.61
C PHE A 176 14.49 5.08 1.00
N ASN A 177 14.20 6.34 0.71
CA ASN A 177 15.21 7.28 0.22
C ASN A 177 16.31 7.55 1.26
N ASP A 178 15.91 7.69 2.53
CA ASP A 178 16.84 7.82 3.65
C ASP A 178 17.70 6.56 3.82
N MET A 179 17.08 5.37 3.80
CA MET A 179 17.79 4.08 3.83
C MET A 179 18.77 3.92 2.64
N GLU A 180 18.38 4.35 1.43
CA GLU A 180 19.24 4.31 0.24
C GLU A 180 20.49 5.17 0.45
N THR A 181 20.33 6.39 0.96
CA THR A 181 21.45 7.27 1.33
C THR A 181 22.38 6.59 2.32
N CYS A 182 21.82 5.96 3.37
CA CYS A 182 22.61 5.20 4.36
C CYS A 182 23.41 4.05 3.72
N PHE A 183 22.81 3.27 2.81
CA PHE A 183 23.53 2.21 2.12
C PHE A 183 24.65 2.74 1.21
N GLU A 184 24.43 3.87 0.53
CA GLU A 184 25.42 4.50 -0.35
C GLU A 184 26.63 5.03 0.43
N GLU A 185 26.40 5.75 1.53
CA GLU A 185 27.43 6.25 2.43
C GLU A 185 28.31 5.11 2.97
N ASN A 186 27.69 3.96 3.27
CA ASN A 186 28.38 2.82 3.87
C ASN A 186 28.99 1.83 2.85
N ARG A 187 28.95 2.15 1.55
CA ARG A 187 29.48 1.29 0.48
C ARG A 187 30.99 1.37 0.30
N THR A 188 31.59 2.52 0.59
CA THR A 188 32.94 2.91 0.14
C THR A 188 34.08 2.56 1.10
N SER A 189 33.85 2.53 2.42
CA SER A 189 34.91 2.33 3.43
C SER A 189 34.68 1.07 4.29
N LYS A 190 35.77 0.40 4.68
CA LYS A 190 35.74 -0.79 5.55
C LYS A 190 35.12 -0.49 6.93
N LYS A 191 35.41 0.70 7.47
CA LYS A 191 34.80 1.23 8.71
C LYS A 191 33.30 1.51 8.56
N ALA A 192 32.87 1.84 7.35
CA ALA A 192 31.46 2.09 7.05
C ALA A 192 30.66 0.77 6.92
N ARG A 193 31.30 -0.30 6.45
CA ARG A 193 30.70 -1.65 6.49
C ARG A 193 30.54 -2.20 7.92
N GLU A 194 31.41 -1.81 8.85
CA GLU A 194 31.28 -2.15 10.28
C GLU A 194 30.06 -1.46 10.91
N ASN A 195 29.71 -0.24 10.48
CA ASN A 195 28.51 0.46 10.94
C ASN A 195 27.21 -0.28 10.58
N LEU A 196 27.13 -0.87 9.37
CA LEU A 196 25.92 -1.62 8.96
C LEU A 196 25.68 -2.89 9.80
N GLN A 197 26.71 -3.44 10.44
CA GLN A 197 26.58 -4.63 11.30
C GLN A 197 25.97 -4.30 12.66
N THR A 198 26.13 -3.06 13.12
CA THR A 198 25.60 -2.58 14.40
C THR A 198 24.27 -1.85 14.25
N LEU A 199 23.93 -1.44 13.03
CA LEU A 199 22.71 -0.71 12.71
C LEU A 199 21.54 -1.67 12.46
N HIS A 200 20.67 -1.80 13.47
CA HIS A 200 19.44 -2.58 13.39
C HIS A 200 18.35 -1.85 12.59
N LEU A 201 17.58 -2.59 11.79
CA LEU A 201 16.52 -2.03 10.93
C LEU A 201 15.46 -1.26 11.73
N GLU A 202 14.98 -1.82 12.84
CA GLU A 202 13.97 -1.16 13.67
C GLU A 202 14.52 0.11 14.33
N THR A 203 15.77 0.08 14.82
CA THR A 203 16.45 1.24 15.39
C THR A 203 16.64 2.35 14.35
N TYR A 204 17.02 1.98 13.13
CA TYR A 204 17.15 2.90 12.02
C TYR A 204 15.83 3.63 11.71
N VAL A 205 14.74 2.86 11.56
CA VAL A 205 13.41 3.42 11.34
C VAL A 205 12.99 4.31 12.51
N ARG A 206 13.31 3.93 13.75
CA ARG A 206 13.06 4.74 14.95
C ARG A 206 13.79 6.07 14.91
N ASP A 207 15.03 6.10 14.46
CA ASP A 207 15.81 7.32 14.35
C ASP A 207 15.33 8.20 13.18
N PHE A 208 14.88 7.61 12.07
CA PHE A 208 14.18 8.35 11.01
C PHE A 208 13.00 9.15 11.57
N PHE A 209 12.13 8.53 12.38
CA PHE A 209 10.98 9.20 13.00
C PHE A 209 11.34 10.34 13.95
N LYS A 210 12.54 10.36 14.53
CA LYS A 210 13.01 11.46 15.39
C LYS A 210 13.47 12.68 14.58
N HIS A 211 14.02 12.45 13.40
CA HIS A 211 14.63 13.49 12.57
C HIS A 211 13.72 13.98 11.43
N CYS A 212 12.70 13.20 11.08
CA CYS A 212 11.73 13.57 10.06
C CYS A 212 10.89 14.76 10.54
N LYS A 213 10.95 15.86 9.78
CA LYS A 213 10.12 17.06 10.00
C LYS A 213 8.97 17.04 9.00
N LEU A 214 7.74 17.06 9.50
CA LEU A 214 6.56 17.23 8.68
C LEU A 214 6.25 18.72 8.49
N SER A 215 5.61 19.07 7.38
CA SER A 215 5.07 20.41 7.18
C SER A 215 3.84 20.59 8.07
N ASP A 216 3.83 21.65 8.89
CA ASP A 216 2.77 21.93 9.90
C ASP A 216 1.35 22.12 9.32
N ARG A 217 1.20 22.15 7.99
CA ARG A 217 -0.07 22.50 7.34
C ARG A 217 -0.99 21.30 7.04
N ASP A 218 -0.52 20.06 7.16
CA ASP A 218 -1.32 18.88 6.79
C ASP A 218 -1.61 17.95 7.98
N LYS A 219 -2.78 18.16 8.62
CA LYS A 219 -3.27 17.31 9.73
C LYS A 219 -3.50 15.85 9.32
N TYR A 220 -3.82 15.58 8.05
CA TYR A 220 -4.01 14.21 7.58
C TYR A 220 -2.67 13.49 7.50
N LEU A 221 -1.66 14.16 6.95
CA LEU A 221 -0.30 13.63 6.87
C LEU A 221 0.28 13.36 8.26
N GLU A 222 0.08 14.27 9.22
CA GLU A 222 0.50 14.08 10.62
C GLU A 222 -0.13 12.82 11.23
N HIS A 223 -1.43 12.64 11.04
CA HIS A 223 -2.14 11.46 11.55
C HIS A 223 -1.64 10.16 10.90
N GLU A 224 -1.43 10.15 9.58
CA GLU A 224 -0.84 8.99 8.88
C GLU A 224 0.60 8.70 9.34
N PHE A 225 1.37 9.73 9.66
CA PHE A 225 2.72 9.58 10.20
C PHE A 225 2.72 8.96 11.60
N GLN A 226 1.85 9.42 12.50
CA GLN A 226 1.72 8.80 13.83
C GLN A 226 1.26 7.35 13.73
N LYS A 227 0.35 7.03 12.78
CA LYS A 227 -0.08 5.66 12.51
C LYS A 227 1.06 4.79 11.98
N LEU A 228 1.81 5.25 10.98
CA LEU A 228 2.97 4.51 10.48
C LEU A 228 4.00 4.29 11.59
N LYS A 229 4.28 5.31 12.41
CA LYS A 229 5.19 5.21 13.55
C LYS A 229 4.72 4.14 14.54
N HIS A 230 3.42 4.13 14.86
CA HIS A 230 2.82 3.10 15.70
C HIS A 230 3.02 1.71 15.10
N ASP A 231 2.58 1.51 13.85
CA ASP A 231 2.62 0.22 13.17
C ASP A 231 4.06 -0.29 13.02
N ALA A 232 5.02 0.58 12.68
CA ALA A 232 6.41 0.18 12.48
C ALA A 232 7.17 -0.10 13.78
N LEU A 233 6.94 0.65 14.87
CA LEU A 233 7.80 0.64 16.06
C LEU A 233 7.15 0.12 17.35
N TYR A 234 5.82 0.07 17.40
CA TYR A 234 5.07 -0.36 18.58
C TYR A 234 4.31 -1.68 18.35
N THR A 235 4.43 -2.25 17.15
CA THR A 235 4.01 -3.62 16.85
C THR A 235 5.22 -4.52 16.67
N THR A 236 5.00 -5.82 16.51
CA THR A 236 6.06 -6.81 16.25
C THR A 236 6.34 -7.00 14.75
N ILE A 237 5.93 -6.05 13.90
CA ILE A 237 6.03 -6.18 12.44
C ILE A 237 7.49 -6.20 11.97
N LEU A 238 8.34 -5.29 12.47
CA LEU A 238 9.76 -5.23 12.15
C LEU A 238 10.56 -6.15 13.08
N PRO A 239 11.56 -6.91 12.56
CA PRO A 239 12.42 -7.73 13.38
C PRO A 239 13.49 -6.90 14.09
N SER A 240 13.39 -6.77 15.42
CA SER A 240 14.27 -5.93 16.26
C SER A 240 15.76 -6.27 16.17
N LYS A 241 16.10 -7.55 15.99
CA LYS A 241 17.50 -8.03 15.94
C LYS A 241 18.12 -7.98 14.55
N LEU A 242 17.35 -7.69 13.50
CA LEU A 242 17.86 -7.74 12.14
C LEU A 242 18.70 -6.50 11.83
N THR A 243 19.91 -6.70 11.33
CA THR A 243 20.82 -5.62 10.93
C THR A 243 20.63 -5.24 9.46
N LEU A 244 21.00 -4.01 9.09
CA LEU A 244 20.97 -3.59 7.68
C LEU A 244 22.00 -4.36 6.82
N GLN A 245 23.09 -4.84 7.44
CA GLN A 245 24.04 -5.73 6.76
C GLN A 245 23.37 -7.05 6.33
N GLU A 246 22.55 -7.66 7.17
CA GLU A 246 21.83 -8.90 6.85
C GLU A 246 20.75 -8.69 5.79
N VAL A 247 20.12 -7.51 5.77
CA VAL A 247 19.22 -7.13 4.68
C VAL A 247 20.02 -7.08 3.39
N THR A 248 21.23 -6.52 3.36
CA THR A 248 22.04 -6.25 2.15
C THR A 248 21.43 -5.21 1.22
N TYR A 249 22.29 -4.47 0.51
CA TYR A 249 21.85 -3.46 -0.45
C TYR A 249 21.07 -4.06 -1.63
N GLU A 250 21.41 -5.29 -2.07
CA GLU A 250 20.73 -5.93 -3.21
C GLU A 250 19.27 -6.28 -2.91
N ILE A 251 19.01 -6.85 -1.73
CA ILE A 251 17.64 -7.16 -1.29
C ILE A 251 16.88 -5.86 -1.02
N PHE A 252 17.51 -4.88 -0.37
CA PHE A 252 16.89 -3.57 -0.15
C PHE A 252 16.43 -2.92 -1.47
N ASN A 253 17.31 -2.88 -2.48
CA ASN A 253 16.96 -2.36 -3.80
C ASN A 253 15.83 -3.13 -4.46
N LEU A 254 15.77 -4.44 -4.26
CA LEU A 254 14.68 -5.26 -4.77
C LEU A 254 13.35 -4.94 -4.06
N ILE A 255 13.37 -4.77 -2.74
CA ILE A 255 12.20 -4.32 -1.96
C ILE A 255 11.74 -2.95 -2.48
N ARG A 256 12.63 -1.97 -2.56
CA ARG A 256 12.34 -0.61 -3.04
C ARG A 256 11.72 -0.62 -4.44
N SER A 257 12.28 -1.40 -5.35
CA SER A 257 11.79 -1.54 -6.73
C SER A 257 10.36 -2.09 -6.78
N PHE A 258 10.05 -3.10 -5.95
CA PHE A 258 8.76 -3.77 -5.96
C PHE A 258 7.66 -3.04 -5.19
N SER A 259 8.02 -2.25 -4.17
CA SER A 259 7.04 -1.51 -3.35
C SER A 259 6.19 -0.54 -4.17
N PHE A 260 6.75 0.09 -5.21
CA PHE A 260 6.09 1.21 -5.92
C PHE A 260 5.67 0.93 -7.38
N VAL A 261 5.79 -0.31 -7.89
CA VAL A 261 5.57 -0.70 -9.32
C VAL A 261 4.20 -0.30 -9.92
N GLY A 262 3.18 -0.06 -9.10
CA GLY A 262 1.84 0.36 -9.57
C GLY A 262 1.45 1.80 -9.28
N GLU A 263 2.38 2.65 -8.85
CA GLU A 263 2.15 4.11 -8.77
C GLU A 263 2.78 4.80 -9.99
N VAL A 264 2.22 4.54 -11.17
CA VAL A 264 2.52 5.34 -12.36
C VAL A 264 1.64 6.59 -12.26
N GLY A 265 2.16 7.69 -11.70
CA GLY A 265 1.42 8.96 -11.72
C GLY A 265 1.71 10.00 -10.63
N TYR A 266 2.49 9.69 -9.59
CA TYR A 266 2.97 10.74 -8.69
C TYR A 266 4.30 11.26 -9.21
N SER A 267 4.23 12.17 -10.19
CA SER A 267 5.28 13.17 -10.37
C SER A 267 5.34 13.99 -9.09
N GLU A 268 6.50 14.03 -8.45
CA GLU A 268 6.88 15.09 -7.52
C GLU A 268 6.86 16.40 -8.31
N ASP A 269 5.70 17.03 -8.43
CA ASP A 269 5.52 18.43 -8.83
C ASP A 269 4.02 18.74 -8.86
N SER A 270 3.52 19.45 -7.84
CA SER A 270 2.42 20.43 -7.84
C SER A 270 2.09 20.86 -6.41
#